data_AF-A0A7S0C9A7-F1
#
_entry.id   AF-A0A7S0C9A7-F1
#
_cell.length_a   1.000
_cell.length_b   1.000
_cell.length_c   1.000
_cell.angle_alpha   90.00
_cell.angle_beta   90.00
_cell.angle_gamma   90.00
#
_symmetry.space_group_name_H-M   'P 1'
#
loop_
_entity.id
_entity.type
_entity.pdbx_description
1 polymer ?
#
loop_
_entity_poly.entity_id
_entity_poly.type
_entity_poly.pdbx_seq_one_letter_code
_entity_poly.pdbx_strand_id
1 'polypeptide(L)'
;MHRFIKSVARDGHSVVPIRFLSTAPQKVAVTVTPGLPPSPQQQLEQPKKFSRLEELRKKLASLDEEESGVETLQKFAMNDQVNENIEIQSSETSMTVTKTSSAAPAKKKKGRRKNILPKPSWIRAQPATSDNYKKLRATVRDLGLATVCEEAKCPNIGECWGGGEDNTATATIMIMGDTCTRGCSFCAVKTSRAPPPLDPNEPEKVASAVEAWGLDYVVLTSVDRDDQDDQGAGHFREVVQRLKSKKQGEILVEALTPDFRGELDLVDLVAT
;
A
#
# COMPACT_ATOMS: atom_id res chain seq x y z
N MET A 1 73.35 -23.61 -15.76
CA MET A 1 74.40 -24.44 -15.15
C MET A 1 74.88 -23.76 -13.86
N HIS A 2 74.93 -24.52 -12.76
CA HIS A 2 75.64 -24.27 -11.49
C HIS A 2 75.15 -23.11 -10.59
N ARG A 3 74.37 -23.44 -9.54
CA ARG A 3 74.77 -23.74 -8.12
C ARG A 3 75.08 -22.46 -7.33
N PHE A 4 74.16 -21.98 -6.49
CA PHE A 4 73.99 -22.29 -5.06
C PHE A 4 75.25 -22.04 -4.22
N ILE A 5 75.19 -21.10 -3.27
CA ILE A 5 75.74 -21.21 -1.90
C ILE A 5 74.94 -20.24 -0.99
N LYS A 6 74.39 -20.81 0.08
CA LYS A 6 73.85 -20.12 1.27
C LYS A 6 75.00 -19.80 2.22
N SER A 7 74.89 -18.73 3.01
CA SER A 7 75.40 -18.75 4.38
C SER A 7 74.61 -17.78 5.27
N VAL A 8 74.42 -18.20 6.51
CA VAL A 8 73.53 -17.71 7.56
C VAL A 8 74.41 -17.30 8.74
N ALA A 9 74.14 -16.16 9.39
CA ALA A 9 74.43 -15.87 10.81
C ALA A 9 73.91 -14.44 11.11
N ARG A 10 72.88 -14.28 11.95
CA ARG A 10 72.90 -14.17 13.43
C ARG A 10 73.39 -12.81 13.96
N ASP A 11 72.40 -12.04 14.40
CA ASP A 11 72.25 -11.35 15.70
C ASP A 11 73.44 -10.65 16.35
N GLY A 12 73.21 -9.39 16.76
CA GLY A 12 73.84 -8.85 17.97
C GLY A 12 74.29 -7.40 17.89
N HIS A 13 73.40 -6.50 18.31
CA HIS A 13 73.62 -5.23 19.01
C HIS A 13 75.06 -4.73 19.26
N SER A 14 75.33 -3.44 19.00
CA SER A 14 75.67 -2.47 20.06
C SER A 14 75.90 -1.04 19.50
N VAL A 15 75.25 -0.06 20.15
CA VAL A 15 75.71 1.28 20.60
C VAL A 15 76.94 1.94 19.92
N VAL A 16 77.10 3.26 19.74
CA VAL A 16 76.73 4.48 20.50
C VAL A 16 76.94 5.72 19.55
N PRO A 17 76.93 7.01 19.97
CA PRO A 17 76.36 8.13 19.20
C PRO A 17 77.46 9.03 18.58
N ILE A 18 77.10 10.23 18.09
CA ILE A 18 77.73 11.53 18.45
C ILE A 18 77.28 12.68 17.51
N ARG A 19 76.77 13.73 18.17
CA ARG A 19 76.80 15.19 17.92
C ARG A 19 76.54 15.79 16.52
N PHE A 20 75.43 16.54 16.50
CA PHE A 20 75.31 17.99 16.23
C PHE A 20 76.25 18.63 15.21
N LEU A 21 75.68 19.10 14.10
CA LEU A 21 76.05 20.34 13.44
C LEU A 21 74.80 21.10 12.97
N SER A 22 74.83 22.39 13.27
CA SER A 22 73.82 23.42 12.99
C SER A 22 73.93 23.92 11.55
N THR A 23 72.82 24.02 10.81
CA THR A 23 72.59 25.05 9.77
C THR A 23 71.10 25.17 9.47
N ALA A 24 70.60 26.41 9.40
CA ALA A 24 69.25 26.76 8.99
C ALA A 24 69.12 26.85 7.44
N PRO A 25 67.98 27.27 6.89
CA PRO A 25 66.82 26.47 6.54
C PRO A 25 66.70 26.28 5.01
N GLN A 26 66.22 25.12 4.56
CA GLN A 26 65.77 24.97 3.17
C GLN A 26 64.34 24.43 3.16
N LYS A 27 63.46 25.16 2.46
CA LYS A 27 62.08 24.79 2.17
C LYS A 27 62.10 23.55 1.28
N VAL A 28 61.73 22.40 1.84
CA VAL A 28 61.51 21.18 1.06
C VAL A 28 60.01 21.06 0.80
N ALA A 29 59.65 21.12 -0.48
CA ALA A 29 58.32 20.76 -0.95
C ALA A 29 58.12 19.26 -0.71
N VAL A 30 57.17 18.91 0.18
CA VAL A 30 56.78 17.53 0.41
C VAL A 30 55.64 17.20 -0.57
N THR A 31 55.99 16.54 -1.65
CA THR A 31 55.06 15.79 -2.48
C THR A 31 54.61 14.56 -1.68
N VAL A 32 53.38 14.61 -1.17
CA VAL A 32 52.72 13.47 -0.53
C VAL A 32 52.29 12.50 -1.63
N THR A 33 52.97 11.36 -1.71
CA THR A 33 52.49 10.20 -2.47
C THR A 33 51.30 9.57 -1.73
N PRO A 34 50.28 9.10 -2.46
CA PRO A 34 49.05 8.58 -1.85
C PRO A 34 49.33 7.26 -1.12
N GLY A 35 48.98 7.26 0.18
CA GLY A 35 49.01 6.07 1.03
C GLY A 35 47.98 5.03 0.59
N LEU A 36 48.38 3.77 0.68
CA LEU A 36 47.59 2.57 0.44
C LEU A 36 46.31 2.57 1.32
N PRO A 37 45.14 2.17 0.79
CA PRO A 37 43.91 2.14 1.59
C PRO A 37 43.99 1.09 2.71
N PRO A 38 43.45 1.40 3.91
CA PRO A 38 43.37 0.44 5.01
C PRO A 38 42.35 -0.68 4.73
N SER A 39 42.61 -1.85 5.33
CA SER A 39 41.82 -3.08 5.20
C SER A 39 40.45 -3.04 5.90
N PRO A 40 39.46 -3.82 5.44
CA PRO A 40 38.03 -3.54 5.65
C PRO A 40 37.45 -4.17 6.93
N GLN A 41 38.01 -3.88 8.12
CA GLN A 41 37.45 -4.45 9.36
C GLN A 41 37.22 -3.48 10.52
N GLN A 42 37.23 -2.16 10.31
CA GLN A 42 36.82 -1.22 11.36
C GLN A 42 36.03 -0.04 10.78
N GLN A 43 34.75 -0.26 10.47
CA GLN A 43 33.75 0.80 10.48
C GLN A 43 32.83 0.56 11.67
N LEU A 44 32.99 1.40 12.67
CA LEU A 44 32.08 1.53 13.81
C LEU A 44 30.65 1.75 13.27
N GLU A 45 29.74 0.87 13.68
CA GLU A 45 28.31 1.00 13.41
C GLU A 45 27.81 2.37 13.90
N GLN A 46 27.35 3.20 12.96
CA GLN A 46 26.51 4.33 13.29
C GLN A 46 25.07 3.82 13.47
N PRO A 47 24.34 4.25 14.52
CA PRO A 47 22.98 3.78 14.74
C PRO A 47 22.11 4.21 13.56
N LYS A 48 21.59 3.24 12.82
CA LYS A 48 20.58 3.47 11.78
C LYS A 48 19.39 4.16 12.45
N LYS A 49 19.03 5.33 11.93
CA LYS A 49 17.85 6.09 12.37
C LYS A 49 16.64 5.17 12.16
N PHE A 50 16.03 4.71 13.26
CA PHE A 50 14.90 3.80 13.24
C PHE A 50 13.78 4.37 12.36
N SER A 51 13.18 3.50 11.54
CA SER A 51 12.02 3.88 10.76
C SER A 51 10.86 4.18 11.72
N ARG A 52 10.13 5.27 11.50
CA ARG A 52 8.88 5.61 12.20
C ARG A 52 7.89 4.42 12.25
N LEU A 53 8.01 3.50 11.30
CA LEU A 53 7.23 2.28 11.18
C LEU A 53 7.64 1.22 12.22
N GLU A 54 8.91 1.14 12.62
CA GLU A 54 9.38 0.28 13.71
C GLU A 54 8.96 0.84 15.09
N GLU A 55 8.95 2.16 15.24
CA GLU A 55 8.37 2.81 16.43
C GLU A 55 6.87 2.55 16.53
N LEU A 56 6.13 2.64 15.42
CA LEU A 56 4.70 2.30 15.38
C LEU A 56 4.44 0.83 15.65
N ARG A 57 5.26 -0.09 15.12
CA ARG A 57 5.17 -1.53 15.41
C ARG A 57 5.41 -1.84 16.89
N LYS A 58 6.43 -1.22 17.50
CA LYS A 58 6.67 -1.35 18.95
C LYS A 58 5.52 -0.77 19.77
N LYS A 59 4.96 0.36 19.33
CA LYS A 59 3.86 1.02 20.02
C LYS A 59 2.55 0.21 19.93
N LEU A 60 2.25 -0.37 18.78
CA LEU A 60 1.11 -1.29 18.62
C LEU A 60 1.29 -2.56 19.47
N ALA A 61 2.48 -3.17 19.45
CA ALA A 61 2.77 -4.35 20.27
C ALA A 61 2.66 -4.09 21.79
N SER A 62 2.93 -2.86 22.25
CA SER A 62 2.73 -2.48 23.65
C SER A 62 1.27 -2.16 24.02
N LEU A 63 0.39 -1.92 23.04
CA LEU A 63 -1.02 -1.62 23.26
C LEU A 63 -1.88 -2.89 23.33
N ASP A 64 -1.41 -4.00 22.75
CA ASP A 64 -2.08 -5.30 22.81
C ASP A 64 -2.08 -5.93 24.23
N GLU A 65 -1.27 -5.41 25.16
CA GLU A 65 -1.25 -5.89 26.56
C GLU A 65 -2.23 -5.13 27.50
N GLU A 66 -2.80 -3.98 27.12
CA GLU A 66 -3.56 -3.14 28.07
C GLU A 66 -5.05 -2.88 27.78
N GLU A 67 -5.63 -3.24 26.64
CA GLU A 67 -7.10 -3.09 26.49
C GLU A 67 -7.77 -4.24 25.73
N SER A 68 -8.51 -5.06 26.47
CA SER A 68 -9.55 -5.92 25.89
C SER A 68 -10.71 -5.05 25.39
N GLY A 69 -10.57 -4.48 24.18
CA GLY A 69 -11.59 -3.67 23.50
C GLY A 69 -12.94 -4.37 23.28
N VAL A 70 -13.02 -5.67 23.57
CA VAL A 70 -14.26 -6.47 23.54
C VAL A 70 -15.23 -6.04 24.65
N GLU A 71 -14.74 -5.62 25.81
CA GLU A 71 -15.59 -5.31 26.97
C GLU A 71 -16.30 -3.94 26.84
N THR A 72 -15.69 -3.00 26.10
CA THR A 72 -16.25 -1.67 25.85
C THR A 72 -17.38 -1.72 24.81
N LEU A 73 -17.27 -2.57 23.78
CA LEU A 73 -18.33 -2.76 22.78
C LEU A 73 -19.58 -3.42 23.36
N GLN A 74 -19.40 -4.33 24.33
CA GLN A 74 -20.52 -5.00 25.00
C GLN A 74 -21.31 -4.04 25.90
N LYS A 75 -20.64 -3.06 26.52
CA LYS A 75 -21.30 -2.00 27.31
C LYS A 75 -22.07 -1.00 26.44
N PHE A 76 -21.62 -0.75 25.20
CA PHE A 76 -22.37 0.06 24.24
C PHE A 76 -23.63 -0.64 23.72
N ALA A 77 -23.56 -1.94 23.44
CA ALA A 77 -24.70 -2.72 22.96
C ALA A 77 -25.82 -2.88 24.01
N MET A 78 -25.51 -2.80 25.30
CA MET A 78 -26.49 -2.97 26.39
C MET A 78 -27.20 -1.68 26.82
N ASN A 79 -26.85 -0.52 26.26
CA ASN A 79 -27.42 0.77 26.67
C ASN A 79 -28.46 1.35 25.69
N ASP A 80 -28.90 0.56 24.70
CA ASP A 80 -29.89 0.97 23.70
C ASP A 80 -31.33 0.55 24.09
N GLN A 81 -31.70 0.80 25.34
CA GLN A 81 -33.12 0.83 25.73
C GLN A 81 -33.61 2.28 25.73
N VAL A 82 -34.80 2.47 25.16
CA VAL A 82 -35.55 3.72 24.84
C VAL A 82 -35.40 4.05 23.35
N ASN A 83 -36.37 3.77 22.47
CA ASN A 83 -37.79 4.11 22.56
C ASN A 83 -38.62 3.24 21.58
N GLU A 84 -39.25 2.17 22.07
CA GLU A 84 -40.37 1.53 21.37
C GLU A 84 -41.59 2.42 21.51
N ASN A 85 -41.96 3.14 20.45
CA ASN A 85 -43.31 3.66 20.20
C ASN A 85 -43.39 4.17 18.76
N ILE A 86 -43.51 3.26 17.80
CA ILE A 86 -44.07 3.56 16.48
C ILE A 86 -45.24 2.59 16.27
N GLU A 87 -46.45 3.08 16.55
CA GLU A 87 -47.70 2.41 16.22
C GLU A 87 -47.79 2.24 14.70
N ILE A 88 -47.61 1.01 14.23
CA ILE A 88 -47.92 0.61 12.86
C ILE A 88 -49.42 0.27 12.84
N GLN A 89 -50.25 1.24 12.44
CA GLN A 89 -51.64 0.97 12.09
C GLN A 89 -51.70 0.17 10.79
N SER A 90 -52.05 -1.10 10.91
CA SER A 90 -52.43 -1.99 9.82
C SER A 90 -53.80 -1.60 9.28
N SER A 91 -53.87 -1.17 8.02
CA SER A 91 -55.11 -1.15 7.26
C SER A 91 -54.95 -2.03 6.03
N GLU A 92 -55.54 -3.21 6.09
CA GLU A 92 -55.74 -4.11 4.98
C GLU A 92 -56.52 -3.39 3.87
N THR A 93 -56.01 -3.40 2.64
CA THR A 93 -56.84 -3.18 1.46
C THR A 93 -56.38 -4.12 0.37
N SER A 94 -57.17 -5.18 0.23
CA SER A 94 -57.19 -6.10 -0.89
C SER A 94 -57.30 -5.32 -2.21
N MET A 95 -56.33 -5.50 -3.11
CA MET A 95 -56.44 -5.04 -4.50
C MET A 95 -56.28 -6.23 -5.45
N THR A 96 -57.40 -6.53 -6.09
CA THR A 96 -57.61 -7.44 -7.21
C THR A 96 -56.59 -7.27 -8.34
N VAL A 97 -56.02 -8.40 -8.76
CA VAL A 97 -55.15 -8.53 -9.93
C VAL A 97 -55.99 -8.39 -11.20
N THR A 98 -55.88 -7.25 -11.89
CA THR A 98 -56.29 -7.14 -13.30
C THR A 98 -55.06 -7.06 -14.19
N LYS A 99 -54.87 -8.15 -14.94
CA LYS A 99 -53.91 -8.29 -16.04
C LYS A 99 -54.25 -7.27 -17.12
N THR A 100 -53.32 -6.39 -17.48
CA THR A 100 -53.42 -5.63 -18.73
C THR A 100 -52.09 -5.63 -19.49
N SER A 101 -52.25 -5.80 -20.79
CA SER A 101 -51.30 -6.14 -21.84
C SER A 101 -50.27 -5.06 -22.17
N SER A 102 -49.08 -5.54 -22.54
CA SER A 102 -48.11 -5.00 -23.51
C SER A 102 -48.02 -3.47 -23.68
N ALA A 103 -47.00 -2.87 -23.06
CA ALA A 103 -46.55 -1.51 -23.37
C ALA A 103 -45.23 -1.54 -24.16
N ALA A 104 -45.23 -0.85 -25.30
CA ALA A 104 -44.07 -0.56 -26.15
C ALA A 104 -42.91 0.10 -25.37
N PRO A 105 -41.65 0.03 -25.87
CA PRO A 105 -40.49 0.53 -25.13
C PRO A 105 -40.58 2.05 -24.92
N ALA A 106 -40.70 2.45 -23.66
CA ALA A 106 -40.75 3.84 -23.26
C ALA A 106 -39.45 4.55 -23.65
N LYS A 107 -39.57 5.59 -24.49
CA LYS A 107 -38.46 6.49 -24.84
C LYS A 107 -37.89 7.10 -23.55
N LYS A 108 -36.59 6.88 -23.30
CA LYS A 108 -35.85 7.44 -22.16
C LYS A 108 -36.03 8.97 -22.14
N LYS A 109 -36.83 9.48 -21.19
CA LYS A 109 -36.95 10.94 -20.96
C LYS A 109 -35.58 11.46 -20.55
N LYS A 110 -35.07 12.48 -21.27
CA LYS A 110 -33.82 13.19 -20.93
C LYS A 110 -33.94 13.68 -19.48
N GLY A 111 -33.06 13.19 -18.62
CA GLY A 111 -33.09 13.47 -17.18
C GLY A 111 -33.04 14.96 -16.88
N ARG A 112 -33.92 15.40 -15.96
CA ARG A 112 -33.95 16.74 -15.39
C ARG A 112 -32.55 17.06 -14.84
N ARG A 113 -31.90 18.13 -15.33
CA ARG A 113 -30.60 18.58 -14.80
C ARG A 113 -30.77 18.84 -13.30
N LYS A 114 -30.12 18.03 -12.47
CA LYS A 114 -30.11 18.22 -11.01
C LYS A 114 -29.39 19.54 -10.73
N ASN A 115 -29.99 20.41 -9.92
CA ASN A 115 -29.35 21.63 -9.44
C ASN A 115 -28.25 21.21 -8.46
N ILE A 116 -27.04 20.99 -8.97
CA ILE A 116 -25.86 20.64 -8.16
C ILE A 116 -25.41 21.91 -7.45
N LEU A 117 -25.46 21.91 -6.12
CA LEU A 117 -24.91 22.99 -5.31
C LEU A 117 -23.37 23.03 -5.48
N PRO A 118 -22.76 24.23 -5.54
CA PRO A 118 -21.32 24.34 -5.63
C PRO A 118 -20.64 23.77 -4.38
N LYS A 119 -19.46 23.16 -4.55
CA LYS A 119 -18.65 22.69 -3.44
C LYS A 119 -18.16 23.90 -2.60
N PRO A 120 -18.30 23.86 -1.26
CA PRO A 120 -17.70 24.85 -0.37
C PRO A 120 -16.19 25.00 -0.60
N SER A 121 -15.61 26.15 -0.24
CA SER A 121 -14.18 26.42 -0.46
C SER A 121 -13.26 25.46 0.30
N TRP A 122 -13.64 25.06 1.51
CA TRP A 122 -12.80 24.23 2.39
C TRP A 122 -12.66 22.75 1.97
N ILE A 123 -13.48 22.25 1.05
CA ILE A 123 -13.42 20.84 0.57
C ILE A 123 -12.78 20.71 -0.82
N ARG A 124 -12.23 21.80 -1.37
CA ARG A 124 -11.62 21.77 -2.70
C ARG A 124 -10.24 21.12 -2.63
N ALA A 125 -10.07 20.07 -3.43
CA ALA A 125 -8.81 19.37 -3.57
C ALA A 125 -7.78 20.19 -4.34
N GLN A 126 -6.51 20.00 -4.01
CA GLN A 126 -5.40 20.52 -4.80
C GLN A 126 -5.13 19.63 -6.02
N PRO A 127 -4.66 20.17 -7.15
CA PRO A 127 -4.28 19.37 -8.30
C PRO A 127 -3.07 18.47 -8.01
N ALA A 128 -3.12 17.22 -8.47
CA ALA A 128 -1.98 16.31 -8.40
C ALA A 128 -0.94 16.65 -9.47
N THR A 129 0.21 17.21 -9.08
CA THR A 129 1.27 17.65 -10.01
C THR A 129 2.63 17.01 -9.78
N SER A 130 2.78 16.18 -8.73
CA SER A 130 4.05 15.57 -8.36
C SER A 130 4.57 14.59 -9.42
N ASP A 131 5.88 14.43 -9.50
CA ASP A 131 6.49 13.48 -10.44
C ASP A 131 6.24 12.03 -10.02
N ASN A 132 6.12 11.76 -8.72
CA ASN A 132 5.74 10.42 -8.24
C ASN A 132 4.34 10.02 -8.70
N TYR A 133 3.37 10.96 -8.62
CA TYR A 133 2.03 10.74 -9.17
C TYR A 133 2.08 10.36 -10.66
N LYS A 134 2.86 11.07 -11.48
CA LYS A 134 2.99 10.77 -12.91
C LYS A 134 3.58 9.38 -13.15
N LYS A 135 4.61 8.99 -12.37
CA LYS A 135 5.24 7.67 -12.45
C LYS A 135 4.25 6.55 -12.11
N LEU A 136 3.59 6.63 -10.95
CA LEU A 136 2.60 5.63 -10.52
C LEU A 136 1.46 5.52 -11.54
N ARG A 137 0.97 6.66 -12.04
CA ARG A 137 -0.08 6.70 -13.06
C ARG A 137 0.32 6.00 -14.36
N ALA A 138 1.56 6.18 -14.81
CA ALA A 138 2.06 5.47 -15.98
C ALA A 138 2.11 3.96 -15.70
N THR A 139 2.69 3.54 -14.57
CA THR A 139 2.83 2.13 -14.22
C THR A 139 1.48 1.41 -14.08
N VAL A 140 0.50 2.04 -13.42
CA VAL A 140 -0.86 1.47 -13.28
C VAL A 140 -1.47 1.19 -14.66
N ARG A 141 -1.32 2.12 -15.60
CA ARG A 141 -1.84 1.96 -16.97
C ARG A 141 -1.08 0.92 -17.78
N ASP A 142 0.25 0.93 -17.69
CA ASP A 142 1.11 0.01 -18.43
C ASP A 142 0.87 -1.46 -18.02
N LEU A 143 0.58 -1.68 -16.74
CA LEU A 143 0.25 -3.00 -16.20
C LEU A 143 -1.23 -3.38 -16.37
N GLY A 144 -2.07 -2.44 -16.82
CA GLY A 144 -3.51 -2.64 -16.96
C GLY A 144 -4.22 -2.83 -15.63
N LEU A 145 -3.71 -2.23 -14.55
CA LEU A 145 -4.29 -2.29 -13.21
C LEU A 145 -5.30 -1.15 -13.00
N ALA A 146 -6.24 -1.36 -12.07
CA ALA A 146 -7.17 -0.33 -11.63
C ALA A 146 -6.84 0.14 -10.20
N THR A 147 -7.21 1.39 -9.89
CA THR A 147 -7.06 1.96 -8.54
C THR A 147 -8.32 2.70 -8.16
N VAL A 148 -8.73 2.61 -6.89
CA VAL A 148 -9.85 3.42 -6.38
C VAL A 148 -9.52 4.91 -6.48
N CYS A 149 -8.23 5.26 -6.36
CA CYS A 149 -7.78 6.63 -6.48
C CYS A 149 -8.21 7.27 -7.81
N GLU A 150 -8.05 6.57 -8.94
CA GLU A 150 -8.48 7.05 -10.25
C GLU A 150 -9.96 6.79 -10.51
N GLU A 151 -10.46 5.57 -10.29
CA GLU A 151 -11.82 5.17 -10.68
C GLU A 151 -12.90 5.84 -9.82
N ALA A 152 -12.65 6.04 -8.53
CA ALA A 152 -13.57 6.73 -7.63
C ALA A 152 -13.39 8.27 -7.63
N LYS A 153 -12.46 8.80 -8.43
CA LYS A 153 -12.14 10.25 -8.53
C LYS A 153 -11.74 10.84 -7.18
N CYS A 154 -10.81 10.17 -6.49
CA CYS A 154 -10.40 10.55 -5.15
C CYS A 154 -9.74 11.96 -5.15
N PRO A 155 -10.20 12.89 -4.29
CA PRO A 155 -9.59 14.21 -4.18
C PRO A 155 -8.16 14.17 -3.60
N ASN A 156 -7.79 13.10 -2.90
CA ASN A 156 -6.52 12.99 -2.17
C ASN A 156 -5.42 12.29 -2.99
N ILE A 157 -5.68 11.91 -4.25
CA ILE A 157 -4.74 11.14 -5.07
C ILE A 157 -3.34 11.77 -5.17
N GLY A 158 -3.26 13.11 -5.21
CA GLY A 158 -1.99 13.82 -5.27
C GLY A 158 -1.16 13.71 -4.00
N GLU A 159 -1.81 13.63 -2.83
CA GLU A 159 -1.16 13.48 -1.54
C GLU A 159 -0.74 12.02 -1.32
N CYS A 160 -1.68 11.08 -1.52
CA CYS A 160 -1.42 9.64 -1.32
C CYS A 160 -0.30 9.12 -2.23
N TRP A 161 -0.35 9.43 -3.53
CA TRP A 161 0.66 8.99 -4.49
C TRP A 161 1.86 9.92 -4.54
N GLY A 162 1.76 11.11 -3.94
CA GLY A 162 2.80 12.12 -4.00
C GLY A 162 4.08 11.68 -3.31
N GLY A 163 3.97 11.05 -2.14
CA GLY A 163 5.11 10.66 -1.31
C GLY A 163 6.03 11.85 -1.01
N GLY A 164 5.91 12.45 0.18
CA GLY A 164 6.73 13.60 0.59
C GLY A 164 7.89 13.19 1.50
N GLU A 165 8.72 14.16 1.94
CA GLU A 165 9.69 13.94 3.02
C GLU A 165 9.01 13.51 4.34
N ASP A 166 7.75 13.91 4.53
CA ASP A 166 6.97 13.66 5.75
C ASP A 166 5.89 12.56 5.62
N ASN A 167 5.57 12.12 4.39
CA ASN A 167 4.43 11.25 4.09
C ASN A 167 4.83 10.03 3.25
N THR A 168 4.54 8.84 3.79
CA THR A 168 4.71 7.55 3.08
C THR A 168 3.77 7.49 1.88
N ALA A 169 4.33 7.24 0.69
CA ALA A 169 3.52 7.00 -0.50
C ALA A 169 2.61 5.80 -0.24
N THR A 170 1.32 5.95 -0.52
CA THR A 170 0.31 4.90 -0.33
C THR A 170 -0.58 4.84 -1.56
N ALA A 171 -0.91 3.63 -2.00
CA ALA A 171 -1.83 3.41 -3.09
C ALA A 171 -2.90 2.39 -2.68
N THR A 172 -4.13 2.66 -3.11
CA THR A 172 -5.25 1.71 -2.99
C THR A 172 -5.47 1.03 -4.33
N ILE A 173 -5.10 -0.24 -4.41
CA ILE A 173 -5.23 -1.05 -5.62
C ILE A 173 -6.63 -1.65 -5.65
N MET A 174 -7.30 -1.48 -6.80
CA MET A 174 -8.60 -2.07 -7.04
C MET A 174 -8.43 -3.25 -7.98
N ILE A 175 -8.60 -4.45 -7.46
CA ILE A 175 -8.51 -5.69 -8.24
C ILE A 175 -9.86 -6.05 -8.89
N MET A 176 -9.80 -7.00 -9.82
CA MET A 176 -10.92 -7.49 -10.61
C MET A 176 -11.50 -6.44 -11.58
N GLY A 177 -10.67 -5.48 -11.97
CA GLY A 177 -10.97 -4.47 -12.97
C GLY A 177 -11.62 -3.19 -12.44
N ASP A 178 -12.12 -2.38 -13.37
CA ASP A 178 -12.68 -1.03 -13.15
C ASP A 178 -14.22 -0.98 -13.17
N THR A 179 -14.85 -2.14 -13.32
CA THR A 179 -16.29 -2.26 -13.61
C THR A 179 -16.94 -3.20 -12.60
N CYS A 180 -17.80 -2.64 -11.76
CA CYS A 180 -18.54 -3.33 -10.72
C CYS A 180 -19.86 -3.92 -11.25
N THR A 181 -20.24 -5.08 -10.72
CA THR A 181 -21.56 -5.69 -10.99
C THR A 181 -22.70 -4.96 -10.28
N ARG A 182 -22.40 -4.25 -9.19
CA ARG A 182 -23.34 -3.45 -8.40
C ARG A 182 -23.32 -1.98 -8.79
N GLY A 183 -24.43 -1.30 -8.52
CA GLY A 183 -24.66 0.09 -8.91
C GLY A 183 -24.96 1.02 -7.73
N CYS A 184 -24.04 1.09 -6.77
CA CYS A 184 -24.18 1.93 -5.58
C CYS A 184 -24.36 3.41 -5.97
N SER A 185 -25.38 4.07 -5.42
CA SER A 185 -25.77 5.45 -5.84
C SER A 185 -24.70 6.51 -5.56
N PHE A 186 -23.78 6.21 -4.65
CA PHE A 186 -22.68 7.10 -4.26
C PHE A 186 -21.37 6.76 -4.98
N CYS A 187 -21.24 5.57 -5.57
CA CYS A 187 -20.00 5.10 -6.14
C CYS A 187 -19.82 5.62 -7.57
N ALA A 188 -18.59 6.05 -7.89
CA ALA A 188 -18.25 6.57 -9.22
C ALA A 188 -17.66 5.51 -10.17
N VAL A 189 -17.37 4.31 -9.66
CA VAL A 189 -16.85 3.16 -10.42
C VAL A 189 -17.87 2.76 -11.50
N LYS A 190 -17.38 2.27 -12.65
CA LYS A 190 -18.24 1.86 -13.76
C LYS A 190 -19.10 0.67 -13.33
N THR A 191 -20.28 0.54 -13.92
CA THR A 191 -21.23 -0.50 -13.54
C THR A 191 -21.68 -1.30 -14.75
N SER A 192 -21.54 -2.62 -14.72
CA SER A 192 -22.04 -3.54 -15.74
C SER A 192 -22.43 -4.87 -15.10
N ARG A 193 -23.55 -5.45 -15.52
CA ARG A 193 -23.94 -6.81 -15.11
C ARG A 193 -23.03 -7.90 -15.68
N ALA A 194 -22.33 -7.58 -16.77
CA ALA A 194 -21.37 -8.46 -17.42
C ALA A 194 -20.05 -7.68 -17.54
N PRO A 195 -19.25 -7.60 -16.47
CA PRO A 195 -17.91 -7.02 -16.55
C PRO A 195 -16.99 -7.90 -17.40
N PRO A 196 -15.81 -7.40 -17.80
CA PRO A 196 -14.78 -8.24 -18.43
C PRO A 196 -14.40 -9.45 -17.58
N PRO A 197 -13.91 -10.54 -18.20
CA PRO A 197 -13.40 -11.70 -17.45
C PRO A 197 -12.23 -11.29 -16.55
N LEU A 198 -12.07 -12.00 -15.41
CA LEU A 198 -10.91 -11.80 -14.54
C LEU A 198 -9.63 -12.12 -15.32
N ASP A 199 -8.59 -11.31 -15.10
CA ASP A 199 -7.25 -11.61 -15.60
C ASP A 199 -6.56 -12.57 -14.64
N PRO A 200 -6.25 -13.82 -15.05
CA PRO A 200 -5.56 -14.78 -14.19
C PRO A 200 -4.16 -14.33 -13.76
N ASN A 201 -3.55 -13.38 -14.48
CA ASN A 201 -2.23 -12.86 -14.16
C ASN A 201 -2.28 -11.59 -13.29
N GLU A 202 -3.48 -11.09 -12.95
CA GLU A 202 -3.64 -9.91 -12.08
C GLU A 202 -2.87 -10.04 -10.75
N PRO A 203 -2.88 -11.19 -10.03
CA PRO A 203 -2.14 -11.35 -8.78
C PRO A 203 -0.64 -11.11 -8.93
N GLU A 204 -0.02 -11.64 -9.99
CA GLU A 204 1.41 -11.44 -10.25
C GLU A 204 1.72 -10.01 -10.69
N LYS A 205 0.84 -9.40 -11.50
CA LYS A 205 0.96 -8.00 -11.92
C LYS A 205 0.89 -7.05 -10.73
N VAL A 206 -0.10 -7.23 -9.85
CA VAL A 206 -0.28 -6.42 -8.64
C VAL A 206 0.95 -6.57 -7.73
N ALA A 207 1.39 -7.79 -7.47
CA ALA A 207 2.53 -8.03 -6.60
C ALA A 207 3.83 -7.42 -7.17
N SER A 208 4.05 -7.52 -8.49
CA SER A 208 5.21 -6.93 -9.16
C SER A 208 5.13 -5.39 -9.18
N ALA A 209 3.93 -4.82 -9.34
CA ALA A 209 3.73 -3.37 -9.29
C ALA A 209 4.07 -2.80 -7.92
N VAL A 210 3.51 -3.40 -6.86
CA VAL A 210 3.73 -3.00 -5.47
C VAL A 210 5.20 -3.17 -5.07
N GLU A 211 5.86 -4.22 -5.58
CA GLU A 211 7.30 -4.38 -5.43
C GLU A 211 8.11 -3.27 -6.08
N ALA A 212 7.82 -2.96 -7.35
CA ALA A 212 8.50 -1.92 -8.11
C ALA A 212 8.29 -0.52 -7.53
N TRP A 213 7.13 -0.25 -6.93
CA TRP A 213 6.86 1.03 -6.26
C TRP A 213 7.54 1.17 -4.90
N GLY A 214 8.05 0.07 -4.32
CA GLY A 214 8.71 0.10 -3.03
C GLY A 214 7.76 0.48 -1.89
N LEU A 215 6.49 0.10 -1.96
CA LEU A 215 5.52 0.39 -0.91
C LEU A 215 5.66 -0.59 0.26
N ASP A 216 5.68 -0.06 1.47
CA ASP A 216 5.64 -0.84 2.72
C ASP A 216 4.20 -1.12 3.18
N TYR A 217 3.25 -0.33 2.69
CA TYR A 217 1.82 -0.40 3.03
C TYR A 217 0.98 -0.32 1.77
N VAL A 218 0.03 -1.24 1.62
CA VAL A 218 -0.92 -1.23 0.50
C VAL A 218 -2.33 -1.50 1.00
N VAL A 219 -3.28 -0.71 0.50
CA VAL A 219 -4.70 -1.01 0.67
C VAL A 219 -5.16 -1.76 -0.57
N LEU A 220 -5.72 -2.95 -0.36
CA LEU A 220 -6.28 -3.79 -1.40
C LEU A 220 -7.80 -3.77 -1.28
N THR A 221 -8.47 -3.47 -2.39
CA THR A 221 -9.93 -3.48 -2.49
C THR A 221 -10.32 -4.08 -3.82
N SER A 222 -11.59 -4.43 -3.99
CA SER A 222 -12.09 -4.91 -5.28
C SER A 222 -13.42 -4.27 -5.65
N VAL A 223 -13.81 -4.46 -6.90
CA VAL A 223 -15.21 -4.35 -7.30
C VAL A 223 -16.00 -5.58 -6.86
N ASP A 224 -17.33 -5.46 -6.76
CA ASP A 224 -18.20 -6.62 -6.56
C ASP A 224 -18.24 -7.46 -7.84
N ARG A 225 -18.00 -8.77 -7.72
CA ARG A 225 -18.02 -9.76 -8.81
C ARG A 225 -19.13 -10.77 -8.61
N ASP A 226 -20.36 -10.27 -8.57
CA ASP A 226 -21.59 -11.07 -8.47
C ASP A 226 -21.79 -12.08 -9.63
N ASP A 227 -20.99 -11.96 -10.69
CA ASP A 227 -20.93 -12.86 -11.85
C ASP A 227 -20.03 -14.10 -11.65
N GLN A 228 -19.20 -14.13 -10.60
CA GLN A 228 -18.35 -15.27 -10.25
C GLN A 228 -19.00 -16.10 -9.16
N ASP A 229 -18.79 -17.42 -9.19
CA ASP A 229 -19.35 -18.35 -8.21
C ASP A 229 -18.83 -18.09 -6.79
N ASP A 230 -17.55 -17.75 -6.65
CA ASP A 230 -16.90 -17.41 -5.38
C ASP A 230 -16.92 -15.90 -5.08
N GLN A 231 -17.66 -15.12 -5.88
CA GLN A 231 -17.74 -13.66 -5.81
C GLN A 231 -16.37 -12.94 -5.86
N GLY A 232 -15.32 -13.62 -6.35
CA GLY A 232 -13.94 -13.11 -6.40
C GLY A 232 -13.09 -13.32 -5.15
N ALA A 233 -13.59 -14.05 -4.15
CA ALA A 233 -12.89 -14.29 -2.88
C ALA A 233 -11.55 -15.03 -3.08
N GLY A 234 -11.53 -16.06 -3.93
CA GLY A 234 -10.31 -16.81 -4.23
C GLY A 234 -9.26 -15.95 -4.93
N HIS A 235 -9.70 -15.08 -5.84
CA HIS A 235 -8.82 -14.13 -6.52
C HIS A 235 -8.21 -13.13 -5.55
N PHE A 236 -9.02 -12.57 -4.64
CA PHE A 236 -8.56 -11.65 -3.59
C PHE A 236 -7.47 -12.31 -2.73
N ARG A 237 -7.72 -13.53 -2.26
CA ARG A 237 -6.76 -14.33 -1.48
C ARG A 237 -5.45 -14.54 -2.24
N GLU A 238 -5.52 -14.91 -3.51
CA GLU A 238 -4.34 -15.14 -4.35
C GLU A 238 -3.46 -13.89 -4.45
N VAL A 239 -4.07 -12.71 -4.64
CA VAL A 239 -3.36 -11.42 -4.67
C VAL A 239 -2.63 -11.18 -3.34
N VAL A 240 -3.31 -11.37 -2.20
CA VAL A 240 -2.71 -11.18 -0.87
C VAL A 240 -1.53 -12.14 -0.65
N GLN A 241 -1.67 -13.41 -1.03
CA GLN A 241 -0.61 -14.42 -0.92
C GLN A 241 0.60 -14.06 -1.79
N ARG A 242 0.35 -13.57 -3.02
CA ARG A 242 1.43 -13.16 -3.95
C ARG A 242 2.17 -11.94 -3.45
N LEU A 243 1.45 -10.95 -2.90
CA LEU A 243 2.03 -9.75 -2.27
C LEU A 243 2.93 -10.14 -1.10
N LYS A 244 2.43 -10.92 -0.15
CA LYS A 244 3.21 -11.38 1.01
C LYS A 244 4.41 -12.22 0.58
N SER A 245 4.25 -13.08 -0.41
CA SER A 245 5.34 -13.94 -0.91
C SER A 245 6.46 -13.14 -1.57
N LYS A 246 6.16 -12.17 -2.44
CA LYS A 246 7.19 -11.33 -3.09
C LYS A 246 7.96 -10.47 -2.09
N LYS A 247 7.25 -9.90 -1.10
CA LYS A 247 7.84 -9.02 -0.07
C LYS A 247 8.28 -9.78 1.18
N GLN A 248 8.38 -11.10 1.14
CA GLN A 248 8.81 -11.94 2.28
C GLN A 248 8.06 -11.65 3.59
N GLY A 249 6.80 -11.23 3.49
CA GLY A 249 5.94 -10.86 4.63
C GLY A 249 6.19 -9.49 5.25
N GLU A 250 7.12 -8.68 4.74
CA GLU A 250 7.43 -7.36 5.30
C GLU A 250 6.35 -6.30 5.03
N ILE A 251 5.61 -6.48 3.93
CA ILE A 251 4.54 -5.58 3.50
C ILE A 251 3.29 -5.73 4.38
N LEU A 252 2.73 -4.59 4.78
CA LEU A 252 1.43 -4.52 5.42
C LEU A 252 0.34 -4.39 4.36
N VAL A 253 -0.65 -5.29 4.43
CA VAL A 253 -1.80 -5.31 3.52
C VAL A 253 -3.06 -5.05 4.31
N GLU A 254 -3.75 -3.95 4.01
CA GLU A 254 -5.10 -3.68 4.49
C GLU A 254 -6.10 -4.15 3.43
N ALA A 255 -7.08 -4.96 3.82
CA ALA A 255 -8.09 -5.48 2.91
C ALA A 255 -9.44 -4.78 3.14
N LEU A 256 -9.88 -3.99 2.16
CA LEU A 256 -11.25 -3.49 2.07
C LEU A 256 -12.02 -4.42 1.13
N THR A 257 -12.65 -5.44 1.70
CA THR A 257 -13.35 -6.48 0.93
C THR A 257 -14.78 -6.06 0.59
N PRO A 258 -15.38 -6.64 -0.47
CA PRO A 258 -16.82 -6.65 -0.62
C PRO A 258 -17.49 -7.48 0.48
N ASP A 259 -18.82 -7.47 0.51
CA ASP A 259 -19.60 -8.19 1.52
C ASP A 259 -19.71 -9.70 1.27
N PHE A 260 -19.32 -10.17 0.08
CA PHE A 260 -19.53 -11.55 -0.39
C PHE A 260 -20.97 -12.05 -0.18
N ARG A 261 -21.97 -11.14 -0.23
CA ARG A 261 -23.39 -11.39 0.11
C ARG A 261 -23.62 -12.00 1.50
N GLY A 262 -22.66 -11.90 2.40
CA GLY A 262 -22.71 -12.51 3.73
C GLY A 262 -22.42 -14.02 3.75
N GLU A 263 -21.83 -14.58 2.69
CA GLU A 263 -21.37 -15.97 2.68
C GLU A 263 -20.08 -16.11 3.51
N LEU A 264 -20.21 -16.67 4.72
CA LEU A 264 -19.11 -16.77 5.68
C LEU A 264 -17.93 -17.59 5.17
N ASP A 265 -18.18 -18.65 4.37
CA ASP A 265 -17.11 -19.46 3.79
C ASP A 265 -16.18 -18.64 2.88
N LEU A 266 -16.72 -17.64 2.16
CA LEU A 266 -15.94 -16.74 1.31
C LEU A 266 -15.16 -15.70 2.13
N VAL A 267 -15.75 -15.23 3.23
CA VAL A 267 -15.06 -14.35 4.19
C VAL A 267 -13.88 -15.07 4.82
N ASP A 268 -14.10 -16.29 5.30
CA ASP A 268 -13.07 -17.14 5.91
C ASP A 268 -11.95 -17.43 4.91
N LEU A 269 -12.29 -17.72 3.66
CA LEU A 269 -11.32 -17.94 2.59
C LEU A 269 -10.35 -16.75 2.41
N VAL A 270 -10.86 -15.53 2.48
CA VAL A 270 -10.06 -14.30 2.32
C VAL A 270 -9.25 -13.99 3.58
N ALA A 271 -9.77 -14.33 4.75
CA ALA A 271 -9.10 -14.10 6.03
C ALA A 271 -7.89 -15.03 6.29
N THR A 272 -7.77 -16.14 5.54
CA THR A 272 -6.70 -17.15 5.67
C THR A 272 -5.57 -17.06 4.64
#